data_AF-A0A158NYL2-F1
#
_entry.id   AF-A0A158NYL2-F1
#
_cell.length_a   1.000
_cell.length_b   1.000
_cell.length_c   1.000
_cell.angle_alpha   90.00
_cell.angle_beta   90.00
_cell.angle_gamma   90.00
#
_symmetry.space_group_name_H-M   'P 1'
#
loop_
_entity.id
_entity.type
_entity.pdbx_description
1 polymer ?
#
loop_
_entity_poly.entity_id
_entity_poly.type
_entity_poly.pdbx_seq_one_letter_code
_entity_poly.pdbx_strand_id
1 'polypeptide(L)'
;MRICWLVSILINTFAHMCLYCVVGEILIAKGEGIFYAVYNYTWYLRTPKEAKNLMLIMICAEKPLYITAGKIFPMTLSMFCSLIKTSAGYISVLLANR
;
A
#
# COMPACT_ATOMS: atom_id res chain seq x y z
N MET A 1 13.13 -14.87 -29.26
CA MET A 1 12.54 -15.73 -28.21
C MET A 1 13.01 -15.37 -26.80
N ARG A 2 14.32 -15.27 -26.51
CA ARG A 2 14.83 -14.97 -25.16
C ARG A 2 14.43 -13.59 -24.61
N ILE A 3 14.40 -12.56 -25.47
CA ILE A 3 13.97 -11.20 -25.09
C ILE A 3 12.47 -11.18 -24.77
N CYS A 4 11.63 -11.84 -25.57
CA CYS A 4 10.18 -11.94 -25.32
C CYS A 4 9.87 -12.59 -23.97
N TRP A 5 10.65 -13.61 -23.59
CA TRP A 5 10.49 -14.30 -22.32
C TRP A 5 10.87 -13.41 -21.13
N LEU A 6 11.99 -12.69 -21.23
CA LEU A 6 12.40 -11.71 -20.21
C LEU A 6 11.37 -10.58 -20.04
N VAL A 7 10.85 -10.05 -21.15
CA VAL A 7 9.80 -9.01 -21.14
C VAL A 7 8.53 -9.53 -20.46
N SER A 8 8.12 -10.76 -20.76
CA SER A 8 6.92 -11.36 -20.15
C SER A 8 7.07 -11.53 -18.63
N ILE A 9 8.26 -11.95 -18.17
CA ILE A 9 8.56 -12.11 -16.74
C ILE A 9 8.56 -10.76 -15.99
N LEU A 10 9.12 -9.73 -16.61
CA LEU A 10 9.14 -8.37 -16.05
C LEU A 10 7.72 -7.83 -15.89
N ILE A 11 6.88 -7.96 -16.93
CA ILE A 11 5.49 -7.50 -16.90
C ILE A 11 4.70 -8.24 -15.82
N ASN A 12 4.84 -9.56 -15.71
CA ASN A 12 4.12 -10.35 -14.73
C ASN A 12 4.49 -9.98 -13.29
N THR A 13 5.80 -9.85 -13.01
CA THR A 13 6.29 -9.49 -11.66
C THR A 13 5.82 -8.10 -11.26
N PHE A 14 5.86 -7.17 -12.21
CA PHE A 14 5.38 -5.81 -12.03
C PHE A 14 3.87 -5.77 -11.75
N ALA A 15 3.06 -6.51 -12.52
CA ALA A 15 1.62 -6.59 -12.30
C ALA A 15 1.28 -7.16 -10.92
N HIS A 16 1.97 -8.23 -10.49
CA HIS A 16 1.83 -8.77 -9.14
C HIS A 16 2.14 -7.72 -8.07
N MET A 17 3.24 -6.99 -8.21
CA MET A 17 3.60 -5.93 -7.27
C MET A 17 2.55 -4.83 -7.22
N CYS A 18 2.04 -4.35 -8.37
CA CYS A 18 0.96 -3.37 -8.40
C CYS A 18 -0.32 -3.87 -7.70
N LEU A 19 -0.70 -5.13 -7.93
CA LEU A 19 -1.85 -5.74 -7.25
C LEU A 19 -1.67 -5.79 -5.74
N TYR A 20 -0.48 -6.17 -5.25
CA TYR A 20 -0.17 -6.15 -3.82
C TYR A 20 -0.24 -4.74 -3.22
N CYS A 21 0.28 -3.72 -3.91
CA CYS A 21 0.18 -2.32 -3.46
C CYS A 21 -1.28 -1.86 -3.33
N VAL A 22 -2.11 -2.15 -4.34
CA VAL A 22 -3.53 -1.75 -4.35
C VAL A 22 -4.31 -2.45 -3.24
N VAL A 23 -4.11 -3.76 -3.06
CA VAL A 23 -4.75 -4.51 -1.98
C VAL A 23 -4.30 -3.99 -0.61
N GLY A 24 -3.01 -3.65 -0.47
CA GLY A 24 -2.46 -3.04 0.75
C GLY A 24 -3.12 -1.71 1.09
N GLU A 25 -3.26 -0.80 0.12
CA GLU A 25 -3.92 0.49 0.35
C GLU A 25 -5.41 0.35 0.68
N ILE A 26 -6.13 -0.54 -0.01
CA ILE A 26 -7.54 -0.81 0.29
C ILE A 26 -7.69 -1.36 1.71
N LEU A 27 -6.79 -2.26 2.12
CA LEU A 27 -6.80 -2.83 3.47
C LEU A 27 -6.57 -1.75 4.54
N ILE A 28 -5.63 -0.83 4.31
CA ILE A 28 -5.37 0.30 5.21
C ILE A 28 -6.59 1.22 5.29
N ALA A 29 -7.15 1.63 4.16
CA ALA A 29 -8.31 2.52 4.11
C ALA A 29 -9.55 1.92 4.80
N LYS A 30 -9.76 0.60 4.66
CA LYS A 30 -10.82 -0.13 5.38
C LYS A 30 -10.52 -0.24 6.87
N GLY A 31 -9.26 -0.45 7.24
CA GLY A 31 -8.79 -0.48 8.63
C GLY A 31 -9.05 0.84 9.36
N GLU A 32 -8.72 1.97 8.74
CA GLU A 32 -9.01 3.31 9.28
C GLU A 32 -10.52 3.56 9.46
N GLY A 33 -11.35 3.11 8.50
CA GLY A 33 -12.80 3.22 8.62
C GLY A 33 -13.37 2.44 9.82
N ILE A 34 -12.86 1.22 10.04
CA ILE A 34 -13.24 0.40 11.20
C ILE A 34 -12.73 1.03 12.50
N PHE A 35 -11.49 1.54 12.50
CA PHE A 35 -10.92 2.25 13.65
C PHE A 35 -11.79 3.43 14.06
N TYR A 36 -12.20 4.27 13.10
CA TYR A 36 -13.05 5.43 13.35
C TYR A 36 -14.45 5.02 13.87
N ALA A 37 -15.03 3.95 13.32
CA ALA A 37 -16.30 3.42 13.79
C ALA A 37 -16.22 2.88 15.23
N VAL A 38 -15.15 2.16 15.57
CA VAL A 38 -14.90 1.67 16.93
C VAL A 38 -14.61 2.82 17.90
N TYR A 39 -13.90 3.86 17.46
CA TYR A 39 -13.58 5.03 18.28
C TYR A 39 -14.83 5.83 18.67
N ASN A 40 -15.78 5.99 17.73
CA ASN A 40 -17.05 6.65 18.00
C ASN A 40 -18.06 5.75 18.74
N TYR A 41 -17.80 4.44 18.80
CA TYR A 41 -18.61 3.53 19.59
C TYR A 41 -18.29 3.74 21.07
N THR A 42 -19.30 3.72 21.95
CA THR A 42 -19.17 3.93 23.40
C THR A 42 -18.44 2.78 24.11
N TRP A 43 -17.15 2.64 23.83
CA TRP A 43 -16.28 1.57 24.33
C TRP A 43 -16.10 1.60 25.85
N TYR A 44 -16.25 2.76 26.48
CA TYR A 44 -16.19 2.93 27.93
C TYR A 44 -17.35 2.26 28.69
N LEU A 45 -18.50 2.00 28.06
CA LEU A 45 -19.64 1.33 28.72
C LEU A 45 -19.62 -0.20 28.63
N ARG A 46 -18.67 -0.79 27.88
CA ARG A 46 -18.63 -2.24 27.65
C ARG A 46 -17.69 -2.96 28.60
N THR A 47 -17.91 -4.26 28.71
CA THR A 47 -17.14 -5.16 29.57
C THR A 47 -15.65 -5.05 29.26
N PRO A 48 -14.77 -5.11 30.29
CA PRO A 48 -13.32 -4.90 30.11
C PRO A 48 -12.67 -5.89 29.15
N LYS A 49 -13.30 -7.04 28.91
CA LYS A 49 -12.87 -8.06 27.94
C LYS A 49 -13.06 -7.60 26.48
N GLU A 50 -14.21 -6.99 26.18
CA GLU A 50 -14.54 -6.46 24.86
C GLU A 50 -13.74 -5.20 24.55
N ALA A 51 -13.59 -4.32 25.54
CA ALA A 51 -12.77 -3.11 25.44
C ALA A 51 -11.29 -3.44 25.13
N LYS A 52 -10.73 -4.48 25.76
CA LYS A 52 -9.36 -4.95 25.44
C LYS A 52 -9.23 -5.45 24.01
N ASN A 53 -10.23 -6.17 23.51
CA ASN A 53 -10.21 -6.68 22.14
C ASN A 53 -10.32 -5.55 21.11
N LEU A 54 -11.19 -4.56 21.37
CA LEU A 54 -11.31 -3.34 20.55
C LEU A 54 -10.01 -2.52 20.54
N MET A 55 -9.35 -2.39 21.70
CA MET A 55 -8.06 -1.68 21.81
C MET A 55 -6.93 -2.39 21.05
N LEU A 56 -6.91 -3.72 21.05
CA LEU A 56 -5.96 -4.50 20.23
C LEU A 56 -6.20 -4.32 18.74
N ILE A 57 -7.47 -4.32 18.31
CA ILE A 57 -7.85 -4.05 16.91
C ILE A 57 -7.46 -2.61 16.52
N MET A 58 -7.66 -1.65 17.42
CA MET A 58 -7.26 -0.25 17.21
C MET A 58 -5.75 -0.11 17.04
N ILE A 59 -4.93 -0.68 17.93
CA ILE A 59 -3.46 -0.64 17.82
C ILE A 59 -2.97 -1.38 16.58
N CYS A 60 -3.66 -2.44 16.17
CA CYS A 60 -3.34 -3.19 14.95
C CYS A 60 -3.70 -2.40 13.67
N ALA A 61 -4.81 -1.65 13.69
CA ALA A 61 -5.25 -0.79 12.59
C ALA A 61 -4.46 0.55 12.52
N GLU A 62 -4.05 1.09 13.66
CA GLU A 62 -3.20 2.29 13.80
C GLU A 62 -1.75 2.02 13.38
N LYS A 63 -1.35 0.74 13.31
CA LYS A 63 -0.17 0.33 12.55
C LYS A 63 -0.61 0.02 11.13
N PRO A 64 -0.70 1.02 10.24
CA PRO A 64 -0.87 0.74 8.82
C PRO A 64 0.21 -0.27 8.47
N LEU A 65 -0.23 -1.43 8.00
CA LEU A 65 0.60 -2.39 7.30
C LEU A 65 1.02 -1.72 5.99
N TYR A 66 1.85 -0.68 6.09
CA TYR A 66 2.63 -0.19 4.99
C TYR A 66 3.44 -1.39 4.56
N ILE A 67 3.01 -2.03 3.47
CA ILE A 67 3.80 -3.02 2.76
C ILE A 67 5.04 -2.24 2.33
N THR A 68 6.04 -2.23 3.18
CA THR A 68 7.24 -1.42 2.99
C THR A 68 8.22 -2.37 2.36
N ALA A 69 8.46 -2.21 1.06
CA ALA A 69 9.52 -2.97 0.41
C ALA A 69 10.85 -2.55 1.01
N GLY A 70 11.50 -3.47 1.74
CA GLY A 70 12.83 -3.27 2.30
C GLY A 70 12.96 -2.21 3.40
N LYS A 71 11.88 -1.80 4.09
CA LYS A 71 11.91 -0.80 5.19
C LYS A 71 12.27 0.64 4.76
N ILE A 72 12.38 0.92 3.46
CA ILE A 72 12.87 2.22 2.94
C ILE A 72 11.81 2.93 2.07
N PHE A 73 10.87 2.18 1.46
CA PHE A 73 9.85 2.76 0.58
C PHE A 73 8.45 2.22 0.92
N PRO A 74 7.49 3.08 1.35
CA PRO A 74 6.10 2.66 1.41
C PRO A 74 5.66 2.34 -0.02
N MET A 75 5.31 1.07 -0.31
CA MET A 75 4.75 0.70 -1.61
C MET A 75 3.30 1.18 -1.70
N THR A 76 3.15 2.49 -1.83
CA THR A 76 1.88 3.14 -2.16
C THR A 76 1.75 3.29 -3.66
N LEU A 77 0.52 3.19 -4.16
CA LEU A 77 0.22 3.37 -5.58
C LEU A 77 0.67 4.76 -6.06
N SER A 78 0.55 5.76 -5.19
CA SER A 78 0.99 7.14 -5.44
C SER A 78 2.50 7.25 -5.70
N MET A 79 3.33 6.59 -4.89
CA MET A 79 4.77 6.61 -5.06
C MET A 79 5.18 5.87 -6.33
N PHE A 80 4.50 4.76 -6.61
CA PHE A 80 4.69 3.98 -7.82
C PHE A 80 4.38 4.77 -9.10
N CYS A 81 3.23 5.44 -9.16
CA CYS A 81 2.89 6.35 -10.26
C CYS A 81 3.89 7.50 -10.40
N SER A 82 4.36 8.06 -9.28
CA SER A 82 5.36 9.12 -9.29
C SER A 82 6.69 8.63 -9.88
N LEU A 83 7.14 7.42 -9.56
CA LEU A 83 8.34 6.82 -10.13
C LEU A 83 8.23 6.59 -11.65
N ILE A 84 7.08 6.09 -12.13
CA ILE A 84 6.81 5.98 -13.58
C ILE A 84 6.86 7.36 -14.22
N LYS A 85 6.22 8.36 -13.61
CA LYS A 85 6.18 9.73 -14.15
C LYS A 85 7.57 10.34 -14.26
N THR A 86 8.39 10.19 -13.22
CA THR A 86 9.76 10.70 -13.20
C THR A 86 10.65 9.97 -14.20
N SER A 87 10.56 8.63 -14.28
CA SER A 87 11.33 7.85 -15.26
C SER A 87 10.95 8.18 -16.71
N ALA A 88 9.65 8.31 -17.01
CA ALA A 88 9.17 8.79 -18.30
C ALA A 88 9.65 10.23 -18.59
N GLY A 89 9.66 11.11 -17.58
CA GLY A 89 10.22 12.46 -17.69
C GLY A 89 11.70 12.46 -18.05
N TYR A 90 12.52 11.64 -17.39
CA TYR A 90 13.94 11.48 -17.72
C TYR A 90 14.15 10.96 -19.15
N ILE A 91 13.39 9.95 -19.56
CA ILE A 91 13.44 9.43 -20.93
C ILE A 91 13.07 10.54 -21.93
N SER A 92 12.03 11.32 -21.65
CA SER A 92 11.59 12.42 -22.50
C SER A 92 12.66 13.51 -22.64
N VAL A 93 13.34 13.89 -21.54
CA VAL A 93 14.44 14.87 -21.58
C VAL A 93 15.62 14.32 -22.38
N LEU A 94 16.00 13.06 -22.16
CA LEU A 94 17.07 12.41 -22.94
C LEU A 94 16.74 12.30 -24.43
N LEU A 95 15.47 12.06 -24.76
CA LEU A 95 15.01 11.97 -26.15
C LEU A 95 14.98 13.34 -26.83
N ALA A 96 14.62 14.40 -26.10
CA ALA A 96 14.59 15.78 -26.60
C ALA A 96 16.00 16.40 -26.72
N ASN A 97 16.96 15.93 -25.93
CA ASN A 97 18.37 16.34 -25.99
C ASN A 97 19.20 15.44 -26.94
N ARG A 98 18.55 14.77 -27.89
CA ARG A 98 19.17 14.00 -28.96
C ARG A 98 18.81 14.61 -30.30
#